data_AF-A0A959C254-F1
#
_entry.id   AF-A0A959C254-F1
#
_cell.length_a   1.000
_cell.length_b   1.000
_cell.length_c   1.000
_cell.angle_alpha   90.00
_cell.angle_beta   90.00
_cell.angle_gamma   90.00
#
_symmetry.space_group_name_H-M   'P 1'
#
loop_
_entity.id
_entity.type
_entity.pdbx_description
1 polymer ?
#
loop_
_entity_poly.entity_id
_entity_poly.type
_entity_poly.pdbx_seq_one_letter_code
_entity_poly.pdbx_strand_id
1 'polypeptide(L)'
;MAQITILGAGVSGLTTGILLREAGYQVRILARELPAQTVSAVAAAIWFPYEAEPAEMANRWSAASYLVFQELAGLPGTGVSMVDFLVLSAEGQDDSWKEGLPKGAVRQASAEELPPGFNLGYLARVPLAETPVYLPYLQARFLRSGGELAIREVLEVDSLLQQGHTVVNCTGLGARQLFSDDSLYPIRGQVLRAAKKEGVRSMVFSGVKGQLAYIIVRSTDIVLGGTDYSHDYRLEHSEEDTRLILQRCRALDAAIDTPTVLGAAVGLRPKRPAIRCEREAGRNVIHNYGHGGAGYTVSWGCAQEVLHLMQARR
;
A
#
# COMPACT_ATOMS: atom_id res chain seq x y z
N MET A 1 8.07 -23.57 20.80
CA MET A 1 8.45 -22.26 20.21
C MET A 1 7.47 -21.22 20.73
N ALA A 2 7.92 -19.98 20.97
CA ALA A 2 7.00 -18.91 21.38
C ALA A 2 6.00 -18.61 20.24
N GLN A 3 4.73 -18.47 20.57
CA GLN A 3 3.68 -18.20 19.58
C GLN A 3 3.77 -16.75 19.10
N ILE A 4 3.72 -16.53 17.79
CA ILE A 4 3.67 -15.18 17.21
C ILE A 4 2.22 -14.80 16.94
N THR A 5 1.82 -13.64 17.44
CA THR A 5 0.51 -13.04 17.15
C THR A 5 0.71 -11.74 16.36
N ILE A 6 0.28 -11.74 15.11
CA ILE A 6 0.20 -10.53 14.29
C ILE A 6 -1.16 -9.86 14.52
N LEU A 7 -1.15 -8.54 14.71
CA LEU A 7 -2.35 -7.73 14.86
C LEU A 7 -2.61 -6.96 13.56
N GLY A 8 -3.71 -7.26 12.89
CA GLY A 8 -4.11 -6.65 11.61
C GLY A 8 -3.98 -7.60 10.42
N ALA A 9 -5.01 -7.60 9.56
CA ALA A 9 -5.11 -8.46 8.38
C ALA A 9 -5.09 -7.68 7.05
N GLY A 10 -4.59 -6.44 7.07
CA GLY A 10 -4.26 -5.70 5.85
C GLY A 10 -3.01 -6.27 5.17
N VAL A 11 -2.56 -5.61 4.09
CA VAL A 11 -1.41 -6.08 3.31
C VAL A 11 -0.16 -6.30 4.17
N SER A 12 0.16 -5.38 5.09
CA SER A 12 1.33 -5.47 5.96
C SER A 12 1.29 -6.67 6.90
N GLY A 13 0.12 -6.99 7.47
CA GLY A 13 -0.04 -8.14 8.35
C GLY A 13 0.01 -9.47 7.60
N LEU A 14 -0.62 -9.53 6.41
CA LEU A 14 -0.62 -10.73 5.59
C LEU A 14 0.77 -11.06 5.01
N THR A 15 1.48 -10.09 4.43
CA THR A 15 2.84 -10.33 3.91
C THR A 15 3.80 -10.74 5.03
N THR A 16 3.70 -10.10 6.20
CA THR A 16 4.48 -10.45 7.40
C THR A 16 4.16 -11.87 7.88
N GLY A 17 2.87 -12.22 7.95
CA GLY A 17 2.43 -13.56 8.35
C GLY A 17 2.94 -14.65 7.42
N ILE A 18 2.90 -14.40 6.12
CA ILE A 18 3.41 -15.33 5.10
C ILE A 18 4.90 -15.57 5.29
N LEU A 19 5.72 -14.50 5.36
CA LEU A 19 7.18 -14.66 5.50
C LEU A 19 7.55 -15.37 6.80
N LEU A 20 6.90 -15.04 7.92
CA LEU A 20 7.16 -15.72 9.18
C LEU A 20 6.73 -17.20 9.15
N ARG A 21 5.61 -17.53 8.50
CA ARG A 21 5.20 -18.94 8.32
C ARG A 21 6.16 -19.72 7.43
N GLU A 22 6.60 -19.11 6.32
CA GLU A 22 7.56 -19.72 5.39
C GLU A 22 8.95 -19.88 6.02
N ALA A 23 9.29 -19.04 7.00
CA ALA A 23 10.49 -19.19 7.84
C ALA A 23 10.32 -20.20 8.99
N GLY A 24 9.17 -20.89 9.10
CA GLY A 24 8.93 -21.97 10.06
C GLY A 24 8.35 -21.56 11.42
N TYR A 25 8.00 -20.29 11.62
CA TYR A 25 7.39 -19.84 12.88
C TYR A 25 5.91 -20.21 12.98
N GLN A 26 5.40 -20.46 14.19
CA GLN A 26 3.95 -20.57 14.43
C GLN A 26 3.31 -19.18 14.54
N VAL A 27 2.40 -18.87 13.62
CA VAL A 27 1.84 -17.52 13.46
C VAL A 27 0.32 -17.56 13.42
N ARG A 28 -0.31 -16.70 14.21
CA ARG A 28 -1.73 -16.36 14.09
C ARG A 28 -1.90 -14.86 13.80
N ILE A 29 -2.88 -14.52 12.99
CA ILE A 29 -3.35 -13.15 12.75
C ILE A 29 -4.66 -12.94 13.53
N LEU A 30 -4.70 -11.87 14.34
CA LEU A 30 -5.91 -11.34 14.93
C LEU A 30 -6.23 -10.00 14.29
N ALA A 31 -7.44 -9.85 13.78
CA ALA A 31 -7.89 -8.62 13.17
C ALA A 31 -9.35 -8.37 13.49
N ARG A 32 -9.72 -7.09 13.61
CA ARG A 32 -11.12 -6.66 13.76
C ARG A 32 -11.94 -6.92 12.49
N GLU A 33 -11.31 -6.81 11.34
CA GLU A 33 -11.94 -6.84 10.01
C GLU A 33 -11.29 -7.92 9.14
N LEU A 34 -12.06 -8.48 8.20
CA LEU A 34 -11.51 -9.35 7.16
C LEU A 34 -10.60 -8.55 6.22
N PRO A 35 -9.60 -9.16 5.55
CA PRO A 35 -8.71 -8.46 4.62
C PRO A 35 -9.44 -7.56 3.60
N ALA A 36 -10.54 -8.06 3.02
CA ALA A 36 -11.36 -7.36 2.04
C ALA A 36 -12.15 -6.15 2.59
N GLN A 37 -12.19 -5.98 3.92
CA GLN A 37 -12.86 -4.88 4.62
C GLN A 37 -11.87 -3.84 5.15
N THR A 38 -10.57 -4.11 5.05
CA THR A 38 -9.51 -3.18 5.51
C THR A 38 -9.29 -2.05 4.51
N VAL A 39 -8.59 -0.98 4.93
CA VAL A 39 -8.11 0.07 4.02
C VAL A 39 -7.26 -0.46 2.85
N SER A 40 -6.63 -1.64 3.01
CA SER A 40 -5.87 -2.27 1.94
C SER A 40 -6.77 -2.63 0.75
N ALA A 41 -8.06 -2.92 0.96
CA ALA A 41 -8.99 -3.26 -0.10
C ALA A 41 -9.36 -2.05 -0.98
N VAL A 42 -9.30 -0.83 -0.42
CA VAL A 42 -9.64 0.43 -1.12
C VAL A 42 -8.51 0.93 -2.01
N ALA A 43 -7.27 0.53 -1.73
CA ALA A 43 -6.10 1.01 -2.46
C ALA A 43 -6.21 0.78 -3.97
N ALA A 44 -5.71 1.72 -4.77
CA ALA A 44 -5.50 1.51 -6.20
C ALA A 44 -4.44 0.42 -6.45
N ALA A 45 -3.39 0.47 -5.62
CA ALA A 45 -2.29 -0.47 -5.43
C ALA A 45 -1.36 -0.71 -6.64
N ILE A 46 -0.99 0.39 -7.32
CA ILE A 46 0.21 0.41 -8.17
C ILE A 46 1.45 0.67 -7.31
N TRP A 47 2.59 0.08 -7.67
CA TRP A 47 3.86 0.29 -6.98
C TRP A 47 4.35 1.72 -7.27
N PHE A 48 4.35 2.53 -6.21
CA PHE A 48 4.90 3.89 -6.17
C PHE A 48 5.00 4.32 -4.69
N PRO A 49 6.16 4.76 -4.18
CA PRO A 49 6.36 5.04 -2.75
C PRO A 49 5.76 6.40 -2.35
N TYR A 50 4.44 6.54 -2.42
CA TYR A 50 3.73 7.78 -2.10
C TYR A 50 3.50 7.96 -0.59
N GLU A 51 3.83 9.15 -0.07
CA GLU A 51 3.58 9.55 1.32
C GLU A 51 4.25 8.64 2.38
N ALA A 52 5.42 8.08 2.06
CA ALA A 52 6.18 7.19 2.95
C ALA A 52 7.54 7.78 3.33
N GLU A 53 7.80 7.85 4.63
CA GLU A 53 8.99 8.48 5.19
C GLU A 53 9.73 7.54 6.14
N PRO A 54 11.04 7.72 6.36
CA PRO A 54 11.93 8.55 5.53
C PRO A 54 12.09 7.94 4.13
N ALA A 55 12.22 8.79 3.11
CA ALA A 55 12.34 8.37 1.71
C ALA A 55 13.40 7.27 1.49
N GLU A 56 14.58 7.40 2.11
CA GLU A 56 15.67 6.40 2.01
C GLU A 56 15.19 4.98 2.38
N MET A 57 14.53 4.83 3.54
CA MET A 57 14.04 3.53 4.01
C MET A 57 12.84 3.05 3.18
N ALA A 58 11.94 3.96 2.81
CA ALA A 58 10.82 3.65 1.93
C ALA A 58 11.30 3.13 0.57
N ASN A 59 12.34 3.73 -0.01
CA ASN A 59 12.97 3.31 -1.26
C ASN A 59 13.62 1.93 -1.12
N ARG A 60 14.32 1.68 0.00
CA ARG A 60 14.92 0.36 0.26
C ARG A 60 13.86 -0.75 0.37
N TRP A 61 12.82 -0.55 1.17
CA TRP A 61 11.75 -1.55 1.32
C TRP A 61 10.90 -1.70 0.06
N SER A 62 10.71 -0.63 -0.69
CA SER A 62 9.96 -0.69 -1.95
C SER A 62 10.73 -1.43 -3.04
N ALA A 63 12.05 -1.23 -3.15
CA ALA A 63 12.92 -2.00 -4.04
C ALA A 63 12.87 -3.50 -3.73
N ALA A 64 12.96 -3.87 -2.45
CA ALA A 64 12.81 -5.26 -2.02
C ALA A 64 11.42 -5.82 -2.36
N SER A 65 10.37 -5.01 -2.18
CA SER A 65 9.01 -5.42 -2.53
C SER A 65 8.79 -5.56 -4.02
N TYR A 66 9.43 -4.72 -4.84
CA TYR A 66 9.37 -4.78 -6.29
C TYR A 66 9.74 -6.17 -6.79
N LEU A 67 10.85 -6.74 -6.29
CA LEU A 67 11.34 -8.05 -6.70
C LEU A 67 10.33 -9.16 -6.38
N VAL A 68 9.75 -9.14 -5.18
CA VAL A 68 8.72 -10.13 -4.80
C VAL A 68 7.47 -9.98 -5.66
N PHE A 69 7.03 -8.75 -5.93
CA PHE A 69 5.90 -8.53 -6.84
C PHE A 69 6.20 -8.94 -8.28
N GLN A 70 7.43 -8.75 -8.76
CA GLN A 70 7.86 -9.19 -10.08
C GLN A 70 7.78 -10.72 -10.20
N GLU A 71 8.19 -11.46 -9.17
CA GLU A 71 8.01 -12.91 -9.12
C GLU A 71 6.52 -13.30 -9.11
N LEU A 72 5.71 -12.63 -8.28
CA LEU A 72 4.26 -12.88 -8.20
C LEU A 72 3.52 -12.57 -9.49
N ALA A 73 3.99 -11.60 -10.28
CA ALA A 73 3.44 -11.29 -11.60
C ALA A 73 3.66 -12.43 -12.61
N GLY A 74 4.66 -13.28 -12.39
CA GLY A 74 4.92 -14.49 -13.17
C GLY A 74 4.04 -15.68 -12.78
N LEU A 75 3.25 -15.58 -11.71
CA LEU A 75 2.42 -16.67 -11.20
C LEU A 75 0.93 -16.42 -11.49
N PRO A 76 0.18 -17.45 -11.92
CA PRO A 76 -1.24 -17.31 -12.19
C PRO A 76 -2.04 -17.08 -10.90
N GLY A 77 -3.12 -16.29 -11.00
CA GLY A 77 -4.09 -16.11 -9.92
C GLY A 77 -3.62 -15.24 -8.75
N THR A 78 -2.45 -14.59 -8.85
CA THR A 78 -1.98 -13.63 -7.82
C THR A 78 -2.72 -12.31 -7.90
N GLY A 79 -3.20 -11.92 -9.09
CA GLY A 79 -3.74 -10.57 -9.33
C GLY A 79 -2.64 -9.50 -9.38
N VAL A 80 -1.37 -9.91 -9.48
CA VAL A 80 -0.23 -9.01 -9.69
C VAL A 80 0.16 -9.05 -11.16
N SER A 81 0.45 -7.90 -11.74
CA SER A 81 0.96 -7.78 -13.12
C SER A 81 2.04 -6.70 -13.20
N MET A 82 2.89 -6.77 -14.24
CA MET A 82 3.83 -5.70 -14.55
C MET A 82 3.24 -4.79 -15.61
N VAL A 83 3.07 -3.51 -15.29
CA VAL A 83 2.44 -2.51 -16.18
C VAL A 83 3.37 -1.33 -16.41
N ASP A 84 3.15 -0.62 -17.52
CA ASP A 84 3.79 0.67 -17.75
C ASP A 84 3.04 1.76 -16.96
N PHE A 85 3.80 2.63 -16.31
CA PHE A 85 3.27 3.66 -15.43
C PHE A 85 4.03 4.98 -15.64
N LEU A 86 3.29 6.03 -15.99
CA LEU A 86 3.85 7.36 -16.19
C LEU A 86 3.78 8.17 -14.88
N VAL A 87 4.94 8.49 -14.31
CA VAL A 87 5.06 9.37 -13.14
C VAL A 87 5.39 10.77 -13.62
N LEU A 88 4.43 11.68 -13.52
CA LEU A 88 4.59 13.09 -13.86
C LEU A 88 5.24 13.82 -12.70
N SER A 89 6.31 14.57 -13.00
CA SER A 89 7.14 15.21 -11.98
C SER A 89 6.94 16.72 -11.99
N ALA A 90 6.82 17.31 -10.81
CA ALA A 90 7.01 18.75 -10.65
C ALA A 90 8.52 19.10 -10.68
N GLU A 91 8.82 20.37 -10.91
CA GLU A 91 10.19 20.89 -10.81
C GLU A 91 10.72 20.75 -9.38
N GLY A 92 11.95 20.25 -9.22
CA GLY A 92 12.59 20.04 -7.92
C GLY A 92 11.99 18.92 -7.07
N GLN A 93 11.05 18.13 -7.60
CA GLN A 93 10.49 16.97 -6.89
C GLN A 93 11.55 15.88 -6.75
N ASP A 94 11.61 15.27 -5.56
CA ASP A 94 12.47 14.11 -5.30
C ASP A 94 12.11 12.93 -6.22
N ASP A 95 13.12 12.34 -6.83
CA ASP A 95 13.01 11.24 -7.77
C ASP A 95 13.84 10.02 -7.36
N SER A 96 14.32 10.00 -6.11
CA SER A 96 15.19 8.94 -5.55
C SER A 96 14.55 7.55 -5.57
N TRP A 97 13.21 7.47 -5.63
CA TRP A 97 12.45 6.22 -5.77
C TRP A 97 12.87 5.36 -6.98
N LYS A 98 13.48 5.98 -8.00
CA LYS A 98 13.96 5.30 -9.21
C LYS A 98 15.22 4.48 -8.97
N GLU A 99 16.04 4.87 -8.00
CA GLU A 99 17.40 4.33 -7.81
C GLU A 99 17.39 2.84 -7.42
N GLY A 100 16.34 2.41 -6.71
CA GLY A 100 16.18 1.02 -6.28
C GLY A 100 15.56 0.09 -7.33
N LEU A 101 15.18 0.60 -8.50
CA LEU A 101 14.53 -0.20 -9.55
C LEU A 101 15.56 -0.97 -10.40
N PRO A 102 15.19 -2.15 -10.95
CA PRO A 102 16.07 -2.87 -11.86
C PRO A 102 16.50 -2.04 -13.07
N LYS A 103 17.69 -2.31 -13.59
CA LYS A 103 18.21 -1.60 -14.77
C LYS A 103 17.23 -1.69 -15.95
N GLY A 104 16.87 -0.53 -16.50
CA GLY A 104 15.95 -0.42 -17.63
C GLY A 104 14.46 -0.48 -17.24
N ALA A 105 14.14 -0.64 -15.94
CA ALA A 105 12.75 -0.59 -15.48
C ALA A 105 12.18 0.83 -15.49
N VAL A 106 13.01 1.87 -15.55
CA VAL A 106 12.59 3.28 -15.60
C VAL A 106 13.43 4.06 -16.60
N ARG A 107 12.78 4.98 -17.32
CA ARG A 107 13.42 5.98 -18.17
C ARG A 107 12.67 7.29 -18.09
N GLN A 108 13.30 8.39 -18.49
CA GLN A 108 12.59 9.64 -18.72
C GLN A 108 11.61 9.47 -19.90
N ALA A 109 10.42 10.06 -19.76
CA ALA A 109 9.43 10.12 -20.81
C ALA A 109 9.84 11.12 -21.90
N SER A 110 9.50 10.84 -23.16
CA SER A 110 9.68 11.82 -24.24
C SER A 110 8.58 12.89 -24.21
N ALA A 111 8.77 13.98 -24.95
CA ALA A 111 7.79 15.08 -25.00
C ALA A 111 6.41 14.61 -25.52
N GLU A 112 6.39 13.63 -26.43
CA GLU A 112 5.17 13.06 -27.02
C GLU A 112 4.43 12.10 -26.06
N GLU A 113 5.13 11.61 -25.03
CA GLU A 113 4.54 10.73 -24.02
C GLU A 113 3.94 11.49 -22.84
N LEU A 114 4.25 12.78 -22.72
CA LEU A 114 3.79 13.65 -21.65
C LEU A 114 2.44 14.29 -22.01
N PRO A 115 1.49 14.38 -21.05
CA PRO A 115 0.27 15.15 -21.25
C PRO A 115 0.57 16.65 -21.39
N PRO A 116 -0.31 17.42 -22.04
CA PRO A 116 -0.17 18.87 -22.15
C PRO A 116 0.02 19.54 -20.78
N GLY A 117 1.01 20.43 -20.69
CA GLY A 117 1.34 21.15 -19.45
C GLY A 117 2.39 20.47 -18.57
N PHE A 118 2.86 19.27 -18.91
CA PHE A 118 3.96 18.60 -18.22
C PHE A 118 5.23 18.61 -19.06
N ASN A 119 6.34 18.99 -18.43
CA ASN A 119 7.67 19.04 -19.09
C ASN A 119 8.63 17.97 -18.57
N LEU A 120 8.26 17.24 -17.52
CA LEU A 120 9.07 16.19 -16.92
C LEU A 120 8.20 15.04 -16.44
N GLY A 121 8.66 13.82 -16.74
CA GLY A 121 8.06 12.60 -16.22
C GLY A 121 8.93 11.39 -16.51
N TYR A 122 8.61 10.29 -15.83
CA TYR A 122 9.32 9.02 -15.95
C TYR A 122 8.34 7.92 -16.31
N LEU A 123 8.66 7.16 -17.36
CA LEU A 123 7.95 5.94 -17.69
C LEU A 123 8.64 4.78 -16.99
N ALA A 124 7.91 4.08 -16.12
CA ALA A 124 8.42 2.96 -15.34
C ALA A 124 7.58 1.70 -15.56
N ARG A 125 8.23 0.54 -15.67
CA ARG A 125 7.62 -0.79 -15.64
C ARG A 125 7.52 -1.22 -14.18
N VAL A 126 6.31 -1.18 -13.61
CA VAL A 126 6.10 -1.38 -12.17
C VAL A 126 5.01 -2.41 -11.89
N PRO A 127 5.02 -3.04 -10.70
CA PRO A 127 3.94 -3.90 -10.29
C PRO A 127 2.61 -3.16 -10.09
N LEU A 128 1.52 -3.79 -10.50
CA LEU A 128 0.15 -3.45 -10.14
C LEU A 128 -0.48 -4.66 -9.45
N ALA A 129 -0.96 -4.46 -8.22
CA ALA A 129 -1.69 -5.48 -7.47
C ALA A 129 -3.19 -5.15 -7.42
N GLU A 130 -4.00 -5.95 -8.08
CA GLU A 130 -5.46 -5.78 -8.06
C GLU A 130 -6.03 -6.27 -6.73
N THR A 131 -6.33 -5.33 -5.83
CA THR A 131 -6.71 -5.61 -4.43
C THR A 131 -7.84 -6.65 -4.26
N PRO A 132 -8.87 -6.72 -5.12
CA PRO A 132 -9.94 -7.73 -4.98
C PRO A 132 -9.47 -9.16 -5.25
N VAL A 133 -8.33 -9.34 -5.92
CA VAL A 133 -7.73 -10.65 -6.23
C VAL A 133 -6.55 -10.93 -5.31
N TYR A 134 -5.68 -9.93 -5.12
CA TYR A 134 -4.42 -10.11 -4.42
C TYR A 134 -4.58 -10.27 -2.90
N LEU A 135 -5.52 -9.58 -2.24
CA LEU A 135 -5.76 -9.78 -0.80
C LEU A 135 -6.30 -11.20 -0.49
N PRO A 136 -7.31 -11.71 -1.22
CA PRO A 136 -7.70 -13.12 -1.10
C PRO A 136 -6.56 -14.09 -1.39
N TYR A 137 -5.73 -13.82 -2.40
CA TYR A 137 -4.54 -14.63 -2.68
C TYR A 137 -3.59 -14.68 -1.49
N LEU A 138 -3.26 -13.53 -0.88
CA LEU A 138 -2.41 -13.46 0.31
C LEU A 138 -3.01 -14.20 1.50
N GLN A 139 -4.29 -13.98 1.78
CA GLN A 139 -5.02 -14.70 2.82
C GLN A 139 -4.95 -16.21 2.61
N ALA A 140 -5.21 -16.67 1.39
CA ALA A 140 -5.16 -18.10 1.06
C ALA A 140 -3.73 -18.66 1.15
N ARG A 141 -2.70 -17.91 0.74
CA ARG A 141 -1.29 -18.30 0.89
C ARG A 141 -0.92 -18.44 2.37
N PHE A 142 -1.33 -17.50 3.22
CA PHE A 142 -1.10 -17.56 4.65
C PHE A 142 -1.78 -18.76 5.32
N LEU A 143 -3.04 -19.05 4.97
CA LEU A 143 -3.76 -20.20 5.52
C LEU A 143 -3.15 -21.53 5.02
N ARG A 144 -2.78 -21.62 3.74
CA ARG A 144 -2.11 -22.81 3.18
C ARG A 144 -0.73 -23.06 3.78
N SER A 145 -0.02 -22.03 4.20
CA SER A 145 1.23 -22.19 4.94
C SER A 145 1.02 -22.58 6.40
N GLY A 146 -0.22 -22.85 6.83
CA GLY A 146 -0.60 -23.29 8.18
C GLY A 146 -0.71 -22.15 9.19
N GLY A 147 -0.85 -20.91 8.73
CA GLY A 147 -1.20 -19.78 9.58
C GLY A 147 -2.67 -19.81 9.98
N GLU A 148 -3.00 -19.22 11.13
CA GLU A 148 -4.38 -19.09 11.61
C GLU A 148 -4.83 -17.63 11.49
N LEU A 149 -6.02 -17.36 10.96
CA LEU A 149 -6.62 -16.03 10.95
C LEU A 149 -7.93 -16.08 11.73
N ALA A 150 -8.05 -15.24 12.76
CA ALA A 150 -9.28 -15.11 13.52
C ALA A 150 -9.75 -13.65 13.55
N ILE A 151 -11.06 -13.47 13.33
CA ILE A 151 -11.72 -12.19 13.48
C ILE A 151 -11.96 -11.96 14.98
N ARG A 152 -11.13 -11.10 15.55
CA ARG A 152 -11.15 -10.74 16.97
C ARG A 152 -10.49 -9.38 17.13
N GLU A 153 -11.23 -8.44 17.70
CA GLU A 153 -10.67 -7.17 18.12
C GLU A 153 -9.80 -7.36 19.37
N VAL A 154 -8.63 -6.73 19.37
CA VAL A 154 -7.70 -6.71 20.50
C VAL A 154 -7.66 -5.29 21.00
N LEU A 155 -8.14 -5.08 22.23
CA LEU A 155 -8.17 -3.77 22.88
C LEU A 155 -6.89 -3.48 23.68
N GLU A 156 -6.22 -4.53 24.14
CA GLU A 156 -4.98 -4.44 24.92
C GLU A 156 -4.05 -5.61 24.58
N VAL A 157 -2.75 -5.34 24.48
CA VAL A 157 -1.75 -6.34 24.09
C VAL A 157 -1.11 -7.06 25.26
N ASP A 158 -1.26 -6.55 26.49
CA ASP A 158 -0.55 -7.08 27.66
C ASP A 158 -0.94 -8.50 28.01
N SER A 159 -2.20 -8.89 27.77
CA SER A 159 -2.65 -10.27 27.94
C SER A 159 -1.90 -11.25 27.04
N LEU A 160 -1.62 -10.87 25.78
CA LEU A 160 -0.83 -11.68 24.85
C LEU A 160 0.64 -11.76 25.30
N LEU A 161 1.19 -10.64 25.77
CA LEU A 161 2.57 -10.58 26.25
C LEU A 161 2.77 -11.42 27.52
N GLN A 162 1.82 -11.38 28.46
CA GLN A 162 1.82 -12.21 29.68
C GLN A 162 1.71 -13.71 29.37
N GLN A 163 1.02 -14.08 28.29
CA GLN A 163 0.97 -15.45 27.77
C GLN A 163 2.27 -15.86 27.04
N GLY A 164 3.28 -14.99 26.99
CA GLY A 164 4.58 -15.27 26.37
C GLY A 164 4.59 -15.13 24.85
N HIS A 165 3.57 -14.52 24.24
CA HIS A 165 3.56 -14.29 22.80
C HIS A 165 4.60 -13.24 22.40
N THR A 166 5.09 -13.36 21.16
CA THR A 166 5.66 -12.21 20.46
C THR A 166 4.57 -11.56 19.62
N VAL A 167 4.34 -10.27 19.84
CA VAL A 167 3.33 -9.51 19.12
C VAL A 167 3.98 -8.77 17.95
N VAL A 168 3.38 -8.87 16.77
CA VAL A 168 3.76 -8.04 15.62
C VAL A 168 2.59 -7.10 15.31
N ASN A 169 2.80 -5.81 15.51
CA ASN A 169 1.79 -4.79 15.31
C ASN A 169 1.75 -4.33 13.85
N CYS A 170 0.71 -4.74 13.13
CA CYS A 170 0.37 -4.32 11.77
C CYS A 170 -0.99 -3.62 11.69
N THR A 171 -1.40 -2.90 12.76
CA THR A 171 -2.78 -2.37 12.88
C THR A 171 -3.04 -1.08 12.11
N GLY A 172 -2.06 -0.55 11.37
CA GLY A 172 -2.20 0.73 10.66
C GLY A 172 -2.60 1.85 11.62
N LEU A 173 -3.68 2.58 11.30
CA LEU A 173 -4.22 3.64 12.17
C LEU A 173 -4.65 3.14 13.56
N GLY A 174 -4.96 1.85 13.72
CA GLY A 174 -5.32 1.28 15.02
C GLY A 174 -4.18 1.37 16.06
N ALA A 175 -2.93 1.55 15.62
CA ALA A 175 -1.80 1.70 16.54
C ALA A 175 -1.87 3.00 17.36
N ARG A 176 -2.62 4.01 16.89
CA ARG A 176 -2.89 5.24 17.65
C ARG A 176 -3.54 4.94 18.99
N GLN A 177 -4.54 4.05 19.01
CA GLN A 177 -5.24 3.66 20.24
C GLN A 177 -4.52 2.52 20.97
N LEU A 178 -4.13 1.47 20.23
CA LEU A 178 -3.62 0.24 20.84
C LEU A 178 -2.19 0.35 21.40
N PHE A 179 -1.40 1.28 20.86
CA PHE A 179 0.00 1.50 21.22
C PHE A 179 0.32 2.97 21.53
N SER A 180 -0.70 3.79 21.74
CA SER A 180 -0.58 5.21 22.10
C SER A 180 0.35 6.01 21.16
N ASP A 181 0.38 5.71 19.87
CA ASP A 181 1.16 6.46 18.90
C ASP A 181 0.37 7.65 18.35
N ASP A 182 0.43 8.78 19.05
CA ASP A 182 -0.26 10.02 18.68
C ASP A 182 0.30 10.70 17.41
N SER A 183 1.46 10.25 16.90
CA SER A 183 2.04 10.76 15.65
C SER A 183 1.33 10.24 14.40
N LEU A 184 0.49 9.21 14.55
CA LEU A 184 -0.35 8.67 13.47
C LEU A 184 -1.59 9.54 13.23
N TYR A 185 -1.85 9.83 11.95
CA TYR A 185 -3.07 10.51 11.51
C TYR A 185 -3.54 9.98 10.14
N PRO A 186 -4.84 10.10 9.81
CA PRO A 186 -5.34 9.68 8.51
C PRO A 186 -4.96 10.71 7.43
N ILE A 187 -4.65 10.21 6.24
CA ILE A 187 -4.81 10.98 4.99
C ILE A 187 -5.99 10.34 4.25
N ARG A 188 -7.15 11.00 4.27
CA ARG A 188 -8.36 10.52 3.60
C ARG A 188 -8.18 10.61 2.08
N GLY A 189 -8.49 9.52 1.40
CA GLY A 189 -8.53 9.46 -0.06
C GLY A 189 -9.79 8.82 -0.57
N GLN A 190 -10.49 9.55 -1.43
CA GLN A 190 -11.56 9.02 -2.26
C GLN A 190 -10.99 8.54 -3.60
N VAL A 191 -11.53 7.42 -4.08
CA VAL A 191 -11.25 6.84 -5.39
C VAL A 191 -12.55 6.47 -6.09
N LEU A 192 -12.52 6.50 -7.41
CA LEU A 192 -13.61 6.05 -8.27
C LEU A 192 -13.16 4.80 -9.03
N ARG A 193 -14.04 3.82 -9.13
CA ARG A 193 -13.89 2.72 -10.09
C ARG A 193 -14.71 3.07 -11.33
N ALA A 194 -14.10 3.03 -12.50
CA ALA A 194 -14.73 3.32 -13.78
C ALA A 194 -14.63 2.11 -14.73
N ALA A 195 -15.53 2.05 -15.71
CA ALA A 195 -15.47 1.04 -16.76
C ALA A 195 -14.14 1.12 -17.51
N LYS A 196 -13.61 -0.04 -17.92
CA LYS A 196 -12.37 -0.11 -18.69
C LYS A 196 -12.53 0.63 -20.02
N LYS A 197 -11.47 1.33 -20.42
CA LYS A 197 -11.38 2.05 -21.68
C LYS A 197 -10.04 1.77 -22.36
N GLU A 198 -10.09 1.40 -23.63
CA GLU A 198 -8.89 1.16 -24.45
C GLU A 198 -8.15 2.47 -24.74
N GLY A 199 -6.83 2.38 -24.90
CA GLY A 199 -5.96 3.53 -25.20
C GLY A 199 -5.63 4.42 -23.99
N VAL A 200 -6.18 4.13 -22.81
CA VAL A 200 -5.81 4.81 -21.56
C VAL A 200 -4.57 4.15 -20.97
N ARG A 201 -3.64 4.95 -20.45
CA ARG A 201 -2.44 4.48 -19.75
C ARG A 201 -2.50 4.78 -18.25
N SER A 202 -1.80 3.96 -17.46
CA SER A 202 -1.64 4.24 -16.03
C SER A 202 -0.68 5.42 -15.82
N MET A 203 -1.06 6.38 -14.97
CA MET A 203 -0.23 7.54 -14.66
C MET A 203 -0.57 8.18 -13.31
N VAL A 204 0.35 8.98 -12.77
CA VAL A 204 0.18 9.76 -11.55
C VAL A 204 0.82 11.14 -11.67
N PHE A 205 0.19 12.12 -11.06
CA PHE A 205 0.79 13.38 -10.68
C PHE A 205 0.59 13.61 -9.17
N SER A 206 1.69 13.74 -8.45
CA SER A 206 1.70 13.96 -6.99
C SER A 206 2.76 14.98 -6.56
N GLY A 207 3.32 15.76 -7.50
CA GLY A 207 4.42 16.68 -7.23
C GLY A 207 4.01 17.97 -6.50
N VAL A 208 2.71 18.27 -6.46
CA VAL A 208 2.17 19.46 -5.79
C VAL A 208 1.13 19.04 -4.75
N LYS A 209 1.34 19.48 -3.50
CA LYS A 209 0.44 19.17 -2.38
C LYS A 209 -1.00 19.58 -2.70
N GLY A 210 -1.94 18.67 -2.47
CA GLY A 210 -3.36 18.89 -2.71
C GLY A 210 -3.78 18.80 -4.18
N GLN A 211 -2.87 18.46 -5.11
CA GLN A 211 -3.16 18.27 -6.53
C GLN A 211 -3.05 16.80 -6.97
N LEU A 212 -3.09 15.85 -6.03
CA LEU A 212 -3.00 14.42 -6.33
C LEU A 212 -4.00 14.02 -7.41
N ALA A 213 -3.50 13.37 -8.45
CA ALA A 213 -4.28 12.83 -9.55
C ALA A 213 -3.62 11.55 -10.07
N TYR A 214 -4.37 10.50 -10.32
CA TYR A 214 -3.87 9.27 -10.91
C TYR A 214 -4.96 8.49 -11.63
N ILE A 215 -4.52 7.77 -12.66
CA ILE A 215 -5.32 6.84 -13.44
C ILE A 215 -4.58 5.51 -13.37
N ILE A 216 -5.22 4.46 -12.84
CA ILE A 216 -4.63 3.12 -12.75
C ILE A 216 -5.50 2.17 -13.56
N VAL A 217 -4.97 1.68 -14.67
CA VAL A 217 -5.67 0.75 -15.56
C VAL A 217 -5.46 -0.67 -15.06
N ARG A 218 -6.54 -1.31 -14.61
CA ARG A 218 -6.56 -2.71 -14.16
C ARG A 218 -7.02 -3.63 -15.30
N SER A 219 -7.02 -4.93 -15.04
CA SER A 219 -7.44 -5.94 -16.00
C SER A 219 -8.88 -5.75 -16.49
N THR A 220 -9.81 -5.38 -15.60
CA THR A 220 -11.24 -5.28 -15.90
C THR A 220 -11.85 -3.88 -15.74
N ASP A 221 -11.14 -2.95 -15.10
CA ASP A 221 -11.65 -1.61 -14.78
C ASP A 221 -10.51 -0.58 -14.73
N ILE A 222 -10.85 0.67 -14.45
CA ILE A 222 -9.90 1.76 -14.20
C ILE A 222 -10.19 2.31 -12.79
N VAL A 223 -9.14 2.51 -12.00
CA VAL A 223 -9.22 3.30 -10.77
C VAL A 223 -8.78 4.72 -11.06
N LEU A 224 -9.67 5.66 -10.81
CA LEU A 224 -9.43 7.09 -10.90
C LEU A 224 -9.27 7.65 -9.49
N GLY A 225 -8.21 8.39 -9.24
CA GLY A 225 -8.01 9.09 -7.99
C GLY A 225 -7.26 10.40 -8.19
N GLY A 226 -7.02 11.15 -7.12
CA GLY A 226 -7.61 10.93 -5.81
C GLY A 226 -7.62 12.20 -4.99
N THR A 227 -8.01 12.05 -3.73
CA THR A 227 -7.87 13.07 -2.70
C THR A 227 -6.86 12.64 -1.64
N ASP A 228 -6.35 13.62 -0.89
CA ASP A 228 -5.26 13.50 0.08
C ASP A 228 -5.46 14.42 1.30
N TYR A 229 -6.66 14.40 1.89
CA TYR A 229 -6.99 15.28 3.02
C TYR A 229 -6.39 14.77 4.34
N SER A 230 -5.37 15.47 4.84
CA SER A 230 -4.77 15.20 6.15
C SER A 230 -5.76 15.44 7.29
N HIS A 231 -5.71 14.58 8.31
CA HIS A 231 -6.53 14.66 9.53
C HIS A 231 -8.04 14.56 9.32
N ASP A 232 -8.49 14.12 8.14
CA ASP A 232 -9.90 13.83 7.88
C ASP A 232 -10.20 12.35 8.19
N TYR A 233 -11.16 12.11 9.08
CA TYR A 233 -11.56 10.78 9.56
C TYR A 233 -12.83 10.26 8.90
N ARG A 234 -13.46 11.04 8.03
CA ARG A 234 -14.73 10.70 7.38
C ARG A 234 -14.55 9.57 6.37
N LEU A 235 -15.46 8.60 6.39
CA LEU A 235 -15.48 7.46 5.46
C LEU A 235 -16.55 7.59 4.39
N GLU A 236 -17.44 8.58 4.51
CA GLU A 236 -18.45 8.88 3.51
C GLU A 236 -17.77 9.45 2.26
N HIS A 237 -18.16 8.96 1.08
CA HIS A 237 -17.76 9.59 -0.18
C HIS A 237 -18.58 10.87 -0.41
N SER A 238 -18.04 11.81 -1.17
CA SER A 238 -18.73 13.05 -1.53
C SER A 238 -18.80 13.24 -3.04
N GLU A 239 -19.90 13.81 -3.52
CA GLU A 239 -20.08 14.19 -4.93
C GLU A 239 -19.10 15.29 -5.37
N GLU A 240 -18.69 16.15 -4.44
CA GLU A 240 -17.68 17.17 -4.68
C GLU A 240 -16.33 16.53 -5.01
N ASP A 241 -15.87 15.58 -4.19
CA ASP A 241 -14.66 14.81 -4.44
C ASP A 241 -14.75 14.01 -5.75
N THR A 242 -15.92 13.45 -6.07
CA THR A 242 -16.16 12.75 -7.34
C THR A 242 -15.91 13.68 -8.53
N ARG A 243 -16.51 14.88 -8.53
CA ARG A 243 -16.30 15.86 -9.61
C ARG A 243 -14.84 16.30 -9.71
N LEU A 244 -14.20 16.52 -8.57
CA LEU A 244 -12.79 16.91 -8.50
C LEU A 244 -11.87 15.83 -9.10
N ILE A 245 -12.07 14.56 -8.74
CA ILE A 245 -11.29 13.44 -9.28
C ILE A 245 -11.47 13.34 -10.79
N LEU A 246 -12.70 13.43 -11.30
CA LEU A 246 -12.97 13.38 -12.73
C LEU A 246 -12.33 14.55 -13.47
N GLN A 247 -12.41 15.77 -12.93
CA GLN A 247 -11.75 16.95 -13.51
C GLN A 247 -10.23 16.76 -13.60
N ARG A 248 -9.59 16.27 -12.53
CA ARG A 248 -8.15 16.04 -12.50
C ARG A 248 -7.72 14.94 -13.48
N CYS A 249 -8.44 13.83 -13.51
CA CYS A 249 -8.12 12.73 -14.43
C CYS A 249 -8.30 13.14 -15.90
N ARG A 250 -9.29 13.96 -16.23
CA ARG A 250 -9.44 14.57 -17.58
C ARG A 250 -8.26 15.44 -17.98
N ALA A 251 -7.71 16.20 -17.02
CA ALA A 251 -6.55 17.03 -17.27
C ALA A 251 -5.28 16.19 -17.50
N LEU A 252 -5.19 15.00 -16.89
CA LEU A 252 -4.11 14.04 -17.12
C LEU A 252 -4.25 13.28 -18.45
N ASP A 253 -5.45 12.84 -18.78
CA ASP A 253 -5.74 12.10 -20.01
C ASP A 253 -7.13 12.50 -20.53
N ALA A 254 -7.16 13.17 -21.69
CA ALA A 254 -8.40 13.63 -22.32
C ALA A 254 -9.32 12.46 -22.70
N ALA A 255 -8.82 11.23 -22.78
CA ALA A 255 -9.65 10.04 -22.95
C ALA A 255 -10.57 9.79 -21.74
N ILE A 256 -10.31 10.36 -20.57
CA ILE A 256 -11.16 10.28 -19.37
C ILE A 256 -12.29 11.33 -19.41
N ASP A 257 -12.83 11.67 -20.58
CA ASP A 257 -13.91 12.65 -20.71
C ASP A 257 -15.19 12.25 -19.95
N THR A 258 -15.98 11.29 -20.44
CA THR A 258 -17.23 10.85 -19.77
C THR A 258 -17.17 9.39 -19.34
N PRO A 259 -16.30 9.03 -18.36
CA PRO A 259 -16.17 7.64 -17.94
C PRO A 259 -17.45 7.15 -17.25
N THR A 260 -17.85 5.91 -17.53
CA THR A 260 -18.91 5.25 -16.77
C THR A 260 -18.39 4.88 -15.38
N VAL A 261 -18.80 5.61 -14.36
CA VAL A 261 -18.42 5.34 -12.96
C VAL A 261 -19.21 4.14 -12.43
N LEU A 262 -18.48 3.12 -11.96
CA LEU A 262 -18.99 1.86 -11.42
C LEU A 262 -19.10 1.87 -9.89
N GLY A 263 -18.54 2.88 -9.23
CA GLY A 263 -18.60 3.05 -7.78
C GLY A 263 -17.53 4.00 -7.24
N ALA A 264 -17.68 4.37 -5.97
CA ALA A 264 -16.74 5.18 -5.22
C ALA A 264 -16.38 4.49 -3.90
N ALA A 265 -15.17 4.69 -3.43
CA ALA A 265 -14.70 4.21 -2.14
C ALA A 265 -13.80 5.24 -1.46
N VAL A 266 -13.77 5.22 -0.13
CA VAL A 266 -12.93 6.09 0.69
C VAL A 266 -12.04 5.24 1.58
N GLY A 267 -10.76 5.59 1.66
CA GLY A 267 -9.78 4.95 2.53
C GLY A 267 -9.01 5.97 3.35
N LEU A 268 -8.63 5.58 4.56
CA LEU A 268 -7.83 6.41 5.47
C LEU A 268 -6.40 5.89 5.52
N ARG A 269 -5.50 6.53 4.78
CA ARG A 269 -4.09 6.13 4.73
C ARG A 269 -3.43 6.36 6.10
N PRO A 270 -2.73 5.38 6.69
CA PRO A 270 -2.11 5.50 8.01
C PRO A 270 -0.81 6.30 7.94
N LYS A 271 -0.87 7.64 7.90
CA LYS A 271 0.32 8.48 7.81
C LYS A 271 0.99 8.61 9.18
N ARG A 272 2.31 8.49 9.18
CA ARG A 272 3.23 8.76 10.30
C ARG A 272 4.42 9.58 9.79
N PRO A 273 5.11 10.38 10.63
CA PRO A 273 6.34 11.07 10.22
C PRO A 273 7.46 10.13 9.73
N ALA A 274 7.46 8.88 10.19
CA ALA A 274 8.30 7.80 9.68
C ALA A 274 7.55 6.48 9.79
N ILE A 275 7.72 5.55 8.83
CA ILE A 275 7.24 4.17 8.96
C ILE A 275 7.89 3.57 10.21
N ARG A 276 7.07 2.98 11.08
CA ARG A 276 7.56 2.31 12.29
C ARG A 276 7.72 0.83 12.00
N CYS A 277 8.96 0.42 11.71
CA CYS A 277 9.35 -0.97 11.46
C CYS A 277 10.53 -1.35 12.37
N GLU A 278 10.27 -1.61 13.65
CA GLU A 278 11.29 -1.75 14.68
C GLU A 278 10.81 -2.63 15.84
N ARG A 279 11.74 -3.11 16.67
CA ARG A 279 11.42 -3.79 17.94
C ARG A 279 11.20 -2.79 19.06
N GLU A 280 10.14 -2.95 19.83
CA GLU A 280 9.87 -2.11 21.02
C GLU A 280 10.84 -2.49 22.16
N ALA A 281 11.49 -1.49 22.75
CA ALA A 281 12.41 -1.72 23.86
C ALA A 281 11.68 -2.28 25.08
N GLY A 282 12.24 -3.34 25.69
CA GLY A 282 11.70 -3.94 26.91
C GLY A 282 10.42 -4.79 26.72
N ARG A 283 9.88 -4.91 25.50
CA ARG A 283 8.66 -5.72 25.23
C ARG A 283 8.87 -6.72 24.10
N ASN A 284 8.08 -7.79 24.09
CA ASN A 284 8.08 -8.77 22.98
C ASN A 284 7.23 -8.25 21.81
N VAL A 285 7.44 -7.01 21.39
CA VAL A 285 6.65 -6.35 20.34
C VAL A 285 7.57 -5.93 19.19
N ILE A 286 7.12 -6.18 17.96
CA ILE A 286 7.70 -5.60 16.74
C ILE A 286 6.60 -4.78 16.06
N HIS A 287 6.90 -3.53 15.72
CA HIS A 287 5.99 -2.66 14.98
C HIS A 287 6.23 -2.78 13.48
N ASN A 288 5.17 -2.72 12.69
CA ASN A 288 5.19 -2.60 11.23
C ASN A 288 3.90 -1.87 10.77
N TYR A 289 3.88 -0.54 10.94
CA TYR A 289 2.75 0.32 10.57
C TYR A 289 3.21 1.73 10.19
N GLY A 290 2.25 2.60 9.81
CA GLY A 290 2.54 4.01 9.46
C GLY A 290 2.96 4.18 8.01
N HIS A 291 2.51 3.30 7.11
CA HIS A 291 2.95 3.22 5.72
C HIS A 291 2.42 4.32 4.80
N GLY A 292 1.60 5.25 5.30
CA GLY A 292 1.02 6.33 4.50
C GLY A 292 0.29 5.78 3.26
N GLY A 293 0.62 6.32 2.09
CA GLY A 293 0.07 5.89 0.80
C GLY A 293 0.80 4.69 0.16
N ALA A 294 1.89 4.21 0.76
CA ALA A 294 2.79 3.23 0.15
C ALA A 294 2.64 1.80 0.72
N GLY A 295 1.57 1.50 1.46
CA GLY A 295 1.40 0.22 2.17
C GLY A 295 1.66 -1.02 1.32
N TYR A 296 1.16 -1.06 0.07
CA TYR A 296 1.49 -2.14 -0.87
C TYR A 296 2.94 -2.05 -1.34
N THR A 297 3.36 -0.87 -1.76
CA THR A 297 4.70 -0.58 -2.30
C THR A 297 5.83 -1.07 -1.39
N VAL A 298 5.70 -0.94 -0.07
CA VAL A 298 6.73 -1.34 0.91
C VAL A 298 6.43 -2.69 1.61
N SER A 299 5.29 -3.31 1.31
CA SER A 299 4.73 -4.40 2.12
C SER A 299 5.66 -5.59 2.36
N TRP A 300 6.35 -6.06 1.32
CA TRP A 300 7.23 -7.22 1.42
C TRP A 300 8.59 -6.85 2.01
N GLY A 301 9.12 -5.67 1.70
CA GLY A 301 10.37 -5.17 2.28
C GLY A 301 10.26 -4.93 3.78
N CYS A 302 9.17 -4.30 4.24
CA CYS A 302 8.91 -4.18 5.68
C CYS A 302 8.67 -5.54 6.33
N ALA A 303 8.00 -6.48 5.65
CA ALA A 303 7.82 -7.83 6.17
C ALA A 303 9.15 -8.61 6.31
N GLN A 304 10.09 -8.43 5.37
CA GLN A 304 11.44 -8.97 5.45
C GLN A 304 12.22 -8.36 6.62
N GLU A 305 12.07 -7.06 6.87
CA GLU A 305 12.66 -6.40 8.05
C GLU A 305 12.10 -6.99 9.35
N VAL A 306 10.79 -7.23 9.45
CA VAL A 306 10.20 -7.91 10.61
C VAL A 306 10.79 -9.32 10.80
N LEU A 307 10.96 -10.08 9.73
CA LEU A 307 11.60 -11.39 9.79
C LEU A 307 13.06 -11.28 10.29
N HIS A 308 13.82 -10.30 9.80
CA HIS A 308 15.17 -10.03 10.27
C HIS A 308 15.17 -9.72 11.78
N LEU A 309 14.31 -8.81 12.22
CA LEU A 309 14.18 -8.44 13.63
C LEU A 309 13.75 -9.63 14.52
N MET A 310 13.00 -10.59 13.97
CA MET A 310 12.63 -11.82 14.66
C MET A 310 13.82 -12.79 14.81
N GLN A 311 14.71 -12.83 13.82
CA GLN A 311 15.89 -13.72 13.79
C GLN A 311 17.07 -13.15 14.58
N ALA A 312 17.23 -11.83 14.58
CA ALA A 312 18.21 -11.13 15.41
C ALA A 312 17.88 -11.39 16.89
N ARG A 313 18.70 -12.23 17.54
CA ARG A 313 18.56 -12.55 18.96
C ARG A 313 18.70 -11.27 19.80
N ARG A 314 18.00 -11.27 20.95
CA ARG A 314 18.11 -10.26 22.00
C ARG A 314 19.53 -10.14 22.54
#